data_AF-A0A124F0Z8-F1
#
_entry.id   AF-A0A124F0Z8-F1
#
_cell.length_a   1.000
_cell.length_b   1.000
_cell.length_c   1.000
_cell.angle_alpha   90.00
_cell.angle_beta   90.00
_cell.angle_gamma   90.00
#
_symmetry.space_group_name_H-M   'P 1'
#
loop_
_entity.id
_entity.type
_entity.pdbx_description
1 polymer ?
#
loop_
_entity_poly.entity_id
_entity_poly.type
_entity_poly.pdbx_seq_one_letter_code
_entity_poly.pdbx_strand_id
1 'polypeptide(L)'
;MKILLNLLLFFFTIIVEAQVGVNTQTPSATLDIVGKTDLPNHFDGIIPPRITGNQLASKNYSVLQKGAIVYVTQPVSNLLGQVILVVKEGYYYFNGQFWNQIFTEPIYYDALVVLDETLPVNTISEQTAWNAYLPFPINPRQHSLSTKIYRLGTAGSGITGQIDERRIGTIGYLDLTISSSTPITSNYVMLNLSKPLRDLGFMSDGSVGTINNILVSGSPNGGGLGVEQGIVSFTNVNFHLLLWKNQIEKFNGTIKGMTTFPINYLNVVE
;
A
#
# COMPACT_ATOMS: atom_id res chain seq x y z
N MET A 1 58.66 39.73 35.17
CA MET A 1 57.36 39.09 35.47
C MET A 1 56.25 39.38 34.46
N LYS A 2 56.13 40.59 33.88
CA LYS A 2 55.03 40.93 32.95
C LYS A 2 55.04 40.12 31.63
N ILE A 3 56.22 39.82 31.07
CA ILE A 3 56.38 39.00 29.86
C ILE A 3 56.08 37.52 30.11
N LEU A 4 56.41 37.00 31.30
CA LEU A 4 56.08 35.62 31.68
C LEU A 4 54.57 35.41 31.84
N LEU A 5 53.86 36.43 32.35
CA LEU A 5 52.41 36.39 32.50
C LEU A 5 51.69 36.38 31.15
N ASN A 6 52.19 37.14 30.16
CA ASN A 6 51.61 37.16 28.82
C ASN A 6 51.86 35.87 28.03
N LEU A 7 52.99 35.18 28.26
CA LEU A 7 53.27 33.89 27.63
C LEU A 7 52.37 32.78 28.19
N LEU A 8 51.99 32.86 29.47
CA LEU A 8 51.10 31.91 30.13
C LEU A 8 49.66 31.98 29.61
N LEU A 9 49.17 33.17 29.22
CA LEU A 9 47.83 33.33 28.65
C LEU A 9 47.69 32.74 27.23
N PHE A 10 48.79 32.56 26.49
CA PHE A 10 48.75 32.07 25.10
C PHE A 10 48.50 30.56 25.01
N PHE A 11 48.64 29.81 26.13
CA PHE A 11 48.40 28.37 26.19
C PHE A 11 46.96 27.97 26.54
N PHE A 12 46.07 28.94 26.80
CA PHE A 12 44.65 28.68 27.06
C PHE A 12 43.82 28.81 25.78
N THR A 13 44.02 27.91 24.83
CA THR A 13 43.02 27.71 23.76
C THR A 13 41.93 26.79 24.31
N ILE A 14 40.82 27.38 24.74
CA ILE A 14 39.64 26.63 25.16
C ILE A 14 39.01 26.04 23.90
N ILE A 15 39.13 24.72 23.72
CA ILE A 15 38.36 24.00 22.70
C ILE A 15 36.93 23.91 23.25
N VAL A 16 36.08 24.87 22.87
CA VAL A 16 34.65 24.83 23.20
C VAL A 16 33.96 23.93 22.19
N GLU A 17 33.68 22.70 22.59
CA GLU A 17 32.79 21.79 21.86
C GLU A 17 31.36 22.35 21.96
N ALA A 18 30.72 22.64 20.82
CA ALA A 18 29.35 23.15 20.75
C ALA A 18 28.30 22.04 20.92
N GLN A 19 28.43 21.20 21.96
CA GLN A 19 27.41 20.21 22.30
C GLN A 19 26.22 20.93 22.93
N VAL A 20 25.03 20.78 22.34
CA VAL A 20 23.82 21.47 22.81
C VAL A 20 22.95 20.46 23.55
N GLY A 21 23.03 20.48 24.89
CA GLY A 21 22.04 19.85 25.75
C GLY A 21 20.86 20.80 25.99
N VAL A 22 19.63 20.32 25.82
CA VAL A 22 18.41 21.03 26.25
C VAL A 22 17.83 20.29 27.44
N ASN A 23 17.70 20.97 28.58
CA ASN A 23 17.30 20.39 29.85
C ASN A 23 18.26 19.29 30.39
N THR A 24 19.51 19.23 29.92
CA THR A 24 20.55 18.33 30.45
C THR A 24 21.90 19.04 30.52
N GLN A 25 22.64 18.84 31.62
CA GLN A 25 24.00 19.38 31.80
C GLN A 25 25.09 18.45 31.24
N THR A 26 24.73 17.18 31.00
CA THR A 26 25.64 16.14 30.51
C THR A 26 25.00 15.47 29.29
N PRO A 27 24.97 16.15 28.13
CA PRO A 27 24.36 15.61 26.92
C PRO A 27 25.08 14.33 26.48
N SER A 28 24.34 13.28 26.17
CA SER A 28 24.89 12.00 25.69
C SER A 28 25.02 11.92 24.16
N ALA A 29 24.60 12.97 23.45
CA ALA A 29 24.68 13.12 22.00
C ALA A 29 24.88 14.59 21.62
N THR A 30 25.18 14.87 20.33
CA THR A 30 25.35 16.25 19.84
C THR A 30 24.14 17.15 20.10
N LEU A 31 22.93 16.57 20.03
CA LEU A 31 21.69 17.17 20.49
C LEU A 31 21.03 16.15 21.44
N ASP A 32 20.95 16.49 22.72
CA ASP A 32 20.28 15.69 23.75
C ASP A 32 19.19 16.54 24.41
N ILE A 33 17.95 16.05 24.34
CA ILE A 33 16.77 16.77 24.84
C ILE A 33 16.08 15.87 25.86
N VAL A 34 16.16 16.26 27.14
CA VAL A 34 15.52 15.53 28.23
C VAL A 34 14.14 16.15 28.52
N GLY A 35 13.10 15.33 28.43
CA GLY A 35 11.72 15.72 28.74
C GLY A 35 11.46 15.90 30.24
N LYS A 36 10.30 16.47 30.60
CA LYS A 36 9.84 16.62 31.99
C LYS A 36 8.52 15.89 32.19
N THR A 37 8.62 14.58 32.40
CA THR A 37 7.49 13.64 32.46
C THR A 37 6.44 13.96 33.53
N ASP A 38 6.84 14.62 34.61
CA ASP A 38 5.99 14.87 35.77
C ASP A 38 5.28 16.23 35.74
N LEU A 39 5.46 17.02 34.67
CA LEU A 39 4.85 18.34 34.51
C LEU A 39 3.77 18.31 33.43
N PRO A 40 2.46 18.28 33.79
CA PRO A 40 1.37 18.13 32.83
C PRO A 40 1.27 19.25 31.78
N ASN A 41 1.80 20.44 32.09
CA ASN A 41 1.82 21.60 31.20
C ASN A 41 3.19 21.81 30.53
N HIS A 42 4.08 20.81 30.60
CA HIS A 42 5.34 20.79 29.85
C HIS A 42 5.18 19.81 28.69
N PHE A 43 5.06 20.35 27.48
CA PHE A 43 4.85 19.55 26.27
C PHE A 43 6.20 19.12 25.69
N ASP A 44 6.62 17.90 26.00
CA ASP A 44 7.86 17.32 25.48
C ASP A 44 7.73 17.01 23.97
N GLY A 45 8.72 17.44 23.17
CA GLY A 45 8.75 17.16 21.72
C GLY A 45 9.68 18.08 20.93
N ILE A 46 9.90 17.74 19.66
CA ILE A 46 10.65 18.56 18.71
C ILE A 46 9.73 18.91 17.54
N ILE A 47 9.50 20.20 17.30
CA ILE A 47 8.76 20.68 16.13
C ILE A 47 9.77 21.08 15.05
N PRO A 48 9.90 20.33 13.93
CA PRO A 48 10.75 20.75 12.83
C PRO A 48 10.15 21.95 12.09
N PRO A 49 10.90 22.60 11.19
CA PRO A 49 10.37 23.67 10.36
C PRO A 49 9.07 23.25 9.64
N ARG A 50 8.02 24.05 9.81
CA ARG A 50 6.74 23.89 9.12
C ARG A 50 6.77 24.70 7.81
N ILE A 51 6.46 24.05 6.70
CA ILE A 51 6.57 24.65 5.36
C ILE A 51 5.50 24.08 4.44
N THR A 52 4.97 24.85 3.49
CA THR A 52 4.09 24.27 2.45
C THR A 52 4.91 23.53 1.40
N GLY A 53 4.32 22.58 0.68
CA GLY A 53 5.00 21.89 -0.42
C GLY A 53 5.51 22.87 -1.49
N ASN A 54 4.76 23.93 -1.79
CA ASN A 54 5.19 24.98 -2.73
C ASN A 54 6.36 25.82 -2.21
N GLN A 55 6.40 26.14 -0.91
CA GLN A 55 7.53 26.81 -0.28
C GLN A 55 8.77 25.91 -0.19
N LEU A 56 8.57 24.60 -0.10
CA LEU A 56 9.65 23.62 -0.16
C LEU A 56 10.21 23.52 -1.58
N ALA A 57 9.32 23.53 -2.59
CA ALA A 57 9.67 23.49 -4.01
C ALA A 57 10.49 24.69 -4.49
N SER A 58 10.34 25.85 -3.83
CA SER A 58 11.12 27.05 -4.15
C SER A 58 12.54 27.05 -3.59
N LYS A 59 12.92 26.00 -2.85
CA LYS A 59 14.26 25.81 -2.28
C LYS A 59 15.00 24.72 -3.02
N ASN A 60 16.31 24.87 -3.14
CA ASN A 60 17.18 23.86 -3.72
C ASN A 60 18.10 23.28 -2.64
N TYR A 61 17.82 22.05 -2.23
CA TYR A 61 18.62 21.34 -1.23
C TYR A 61 19.76 20.59 -1.94
N SER A 62 20.93 20.53 -1.32
CA SER A 62 22.07 19.76 -1.84
C SER A 62 22.34 18.54 -0.98
N VAL A 63 23.26 17.68 -1.40
CA VAL A 63 23.70 16.51 -0.61
C VAL A 63 24.14 16.89 0.82
N LEU A 64 24.59 18.13 1.05
CA LEU A 64 24.96 18.64 2.37
C LEU A 64 23.78 18.74 3.36
N GLN A 65 22.54 18.77 2.87
CA GLN A 65 21.33 18.81 3.71
C GLN A 65 20.64 17.43 3.78
N LYS A 66 21.31 16.35 3.37
CA LYS A 66 20.79 14.99 3.51
C LYS A 66 20.49 14.70 5.00
N GLY A 67 19.29 14.22 5.27
CA GLY A 67 18.77 14.01 6.63
C GLY A 67 18.00 15.19 7.21
N ALA A 68 17.87 16.32 6.49
CA ALA A 68 17.01 17.42 6.93
C ALA A 68 15.55 16.96 7.04
N ILE A 69 14.87 17.34 8.13
CA ILE A 69 13.48 16.99 8.41
C ILE A 69 12.63 18.26 8.39
N VAL A 70 11.46 18.18 7.75
CA VAL A 70 10.44 19.24 7.75
C VAL A 70 9.05 18.65 7.98
N TYR A 71 8.14 19.45 8.51
CA TYR A 71 6.72 19.13 8.50
C TYR A 71 6.07 19.93 7.36
N VAL A 72 5.59 19.22 6.33
CA VAL A 72 4.87 19.82 5.22
C VAL A 72 3.42 20.02 5.61
N THR A 73 2.93 21.26 5.61
CA THR A 73 1.57 21.60 6.04
C THR A 73 0.52 21.46 4.93
N GLN A 74 0.94 21.49 3.66
CA GLN A 74 0.06 21.37 2.49
C GLN A 74 0.85 20.73 1.34
N PRO A 75 0.21 19.88 0.50
CA PRO A 75 0.88 19.25 -0.64
C PRO A 75 1.38 20.28 -1.67
N VAL A 76 2.37 19.89 -2.48
CA VAL A 76 2.84 20.73 -3.59
C VAL A 76 1.83 20.66 -4.75
N SER A 77 1.61 21.78 -5.44
CA SER A 77 0.70 21.80 -6.60
C SER A 77 1.33 21.24 -7.88
N ASN A 78 2.66 21.27 -7.99
CA ASN A 78 3.42 20.77 -9.14
C ASN A 78 4.49 19.78 -8.69
N LEU A 79 4.29 18.50 -9.00
CA LEU A 79 5.16 17.39 -8.58
C LEU A 79 6.36 17.26 -9.52
N LEU A 80 7.43 18.02 -9.25
CA LEU A 80 8.66 17.99 -10.04
C LEU A 80 9.90 18.06 -9.14
N GLY A 81 11.02 17.55 -9.65
CA GLY A 81 12.33 17.64 -8.99
C GLY A 81 12.32 17.04 -7.58
N GLN A 82 12.86 17.78 -6.62
CA GLN A 82 13.07 17.30 -5.24
C GLN A 82 11.76 17.03 -4.48
N VAL A 83 10.64 17.63 -4.91
CA VAL A 83 9.34 17.55 -4.21
C VAL A 83 8.34 16.63 -4.89
N ILE A 84 8.78 15.79 -5.84
CA ILE A 84 7.90 14.89 -6.61
C ILE A 84 7.07 13.92 -5.73
N LEU A 85 7.52 13.63 -4.51
CA LEU A 85 6.84 12.75 -3.56
C LEU A 85 6.02 13.50 -2.49
N VAL A 86 5.95 14.83 -2.53
CA VAL A 86 5.28 15.66 -1.51
C VAL A 86 3.78 15.82 -1.81
N VAL A 87 3.06 14.70 -1.77
CA VAL A 87 1.65 14.59 -2.21
C VAL A 87 0.63 14.79 -1.09
N LYS A 88 1.07 14.78 0.17
CA LYS A 88 0.21 14.92 1.36
C LYS A 88 0.89 15.76 2.44
N GLU A 89 0.09 16.29 3.36
CA GLU A 89 0.58 16.84 4.62
C GLU A 89 1.32 15.75 5.43
N GLY A 90 2.42 16.10 6.10
CA GLY A 90 3.13 15.17 6.98
C GLY A 90 4.61 15.48 7.18
N TYR A 91 5.32 14.57 7.85
CA TYR A 91 6.76 14.66 8.06
C TYR A 91 7.53 14.15 6.85
N TYR A 92 8.51 14.92 6.38
CA TYR A 92 9.38 14.55 5.27
C TYR A 92 10.85 14.70 5.67
N TYR A 93 11.69 13.81 5.14
CA TYR A 93 13.14 13.91 5.22
C TYR A 93 13.76 14.04 3.83
N PHE A 94 14.84 14.80 3.71
CA PHE A 94 15.59 14.90 2.46
C PHE A 94 16.61 13.76 2.35
N ASN A 95 16.45 12.87 1.38
CA ASN A 95 17.36 11.72 1.21
C ASN A 95 18.65 12.06 0.40
N GLY A 96 18.79 13.31 -0.06
CA GLY A 96 19.87 13.79 -0.93
C GLY A 96 19.42 14.06 -2.37
N GLN A 97 18.24 13.57 -2.76
CA GLN A 97 17.66 13.73 -4.09
C GLN A 97 16.20 14.16 -4.05
N PHE A 98 15.40 13.53 -3.18
CA PHE A 98 13.97 13.79 -3.01
C PHE A 98 13.60 13.99 -1.53
N TRP A 99 12.47 14.64 -1.33
CA TRP A 99 11.78 14.70 -0.04
C TRP A 99 10.88 13.47 0.11
N ASN A 100 11.29 12.55 0.98
CA ASN A 100 10.56 11.31 1.26
C ASN A 100 9.76 11.46 2.54
N GLN A 101 8.53 10.97 2.56
CA GLN A 101 7.69 11.01 3.76
C GLN A 101 8.24 10.02 4.80
N ILE A 102 8.33 10.42 6.07
CA ILE A 102 9.00 9.63 7.13
C ILE A 102 8.15 8.43 7.56
N PHE A 103 6.83 8.55 7.60
CA PHE A 103 5.90 7.43 7.78
C PHE A 103 4.54 7.80 7.20
N THR A 104 3.91 6.83 6.53
CA THR A 104 2.47 6.83 6.26
C THR A 104 1.95 5.48 6.73
N GLU A 105 0.83 5.44 7.45
CA GLU A 105 0.14 4.18 7.70
C GLU A 105 -0.11 3.47 6.37
N PRO A 106 0.24 2.18 6.22
CA PRO A 106 0.02 1.50 4.95
C PRO A 106 -1.48 1.52 4.65
N ILE A 107 -1.82 2.01 3.46
CA ILE A 107 -3.17 1.93 2.94
C ILE A 107 -3.29 0.58 2.26
N TYR A 108 -4.23 -0.23 2.72
CA TYR A 108 -4.58 -1.47 2.03
C TYR A 108 -5.62 -1.19 0.97
N TYR A 109 -5.41 -1.74 -0.21
CA TYR A 109 -6.30 -1.57 -1.35
C TYR A 109 -7.06 -2.86 -1.61
N ASP A 110 -8.36 -2.72 -1.82
CA ASP A 110 -9.32 -3.81 -2.02
C ASP A 110 -10.21 -3.45 -3.22
N ALA A 111 -10.21 -4.32 -4.23
CA ALA A 111 -11.08 -4.24 -5.38
C ALA A 111 -12.12 -5.37 -5.33
N LEU A 112 -13.39 -4.99 -5.17
CA LEU A 112 -14.51 -5.91 -5.26
C LEU A 112 -15.00 -5.97 -6.71
N VAL A 113 -14.86 -7.12 -7.34
CA VAL A 113 -15.36 -7.41 -8.68
C VAL A 113 -16.68 -8.18 -8.57
N VAL A 114 -17.77 -7.53 -8.96
CA VAL A 114 -19.11 -8.14 -9.02
C VAL A 114 -19.34 -8.72 -10.40
N LEU A 115 -19.70 -9.99 -10.48
CA LEU A 115 -20.05 -10.66 -11.74
C LEU A 115 -21.49 -10.29 -12.12
N ASP A 116 -21.64 -9.61 -13.26
CA ASP A 116 -22.90 -9.01 -13.70
C ASP A 116 -23.38 -9.65 -15.02
N GLU A 117 -24.44 -10.45 -14.93
CA GLU A 117 -25.04 -11.14 -16.08
C GLU A 117 -25.71 -10.18 -17.08
N THR A 118 -25.92 -8.90 -16.72
CA THR A 118 -26.53 -7.91 -17.61
C THR A 118 -25.52 -7.28 -18.58
N LEU A 119 -24.22 -7.40 -18.30
CA LEU A 119 -23.15 -6.81 -19.10
C LEU A 119 -22.52 -7.84 -20.06
N PRO A 120 -22.09 -7.42 -21.27
CA PRO A 120 -21.43 -8.33 -22.20
C PRO A 120 -20.18 -8.97 -21.60
N VAL A 121 -19.95 -10.24 -21.92
CA VAL A 121 -18.85 -11.05 -21.36
C VAL A 121 -17.51 -10.31 -21.43
N ASN A 122 -16.78 -10.30 -20.31
CA ASN A 122 -15.46 -9.67 -20.16
C ASN A 122 -15.41 -8.15 -20.38
N THR A 123 -16.57 -7.47 -20.33
CA THR A 123 -16.62 -6.01 -20.22
C THR A 123 -16.46 -5.60 -18.76
N ILE A 124 -15.55 -4.67 -18.48
CA ILE A 124 -15.29 -4.17 -17.11
C ILE A 124 -15.79 -2.73 -17.02
N SER A 125 -16.66 -2.44 -16.06
CA SER A 125 -17.09 -1.08 -15.74
C SER A 125 -16.77 -0.72 -14.29
N GLU A 126 -16.31 0.50 -14.07
CA GLU A 126 -16.04 1.03 -12.72
C GLU A 126 -17.34 1.55 -12.11
N GLN A 127 -17.74 1.03 -10.95
CA GLN A 127 -18.95 1.47 -10.26
C GLN A 127 -18.66 2.61 -9.26
N THR A 128 -17.49 2.58 -8.62
CA THR A 128 -17.08 3.60 -7.64
C THR A 128 -15.67 4.11 -7.92
N ALA A 129 -15.34 5.28 -7.39
CA ALA A 129 -13.94 5.70 -7.23
C ALA A 129 -13.30 4.97 -6.03
N TRP A 130 -11.97 5.10 -5.88
CA TRP A 130 -11.27 4.67 -4.67
C TRP A 130 -11.73 5.50 -3.47
N ASN A 131 -12.31 4.85 -2.47
CA ASN A 131 -12.80 5.52 -1.26
C ASN A 131 -12.01 5.02 -0.05
N ALA A 132 -11.24 5.92 0.57
CA ALA A 132 -10.49 5.60 1.78
C ALA A 132 -11.40 5.75 3.00
N TYR A 133 -11.40 4.73 3.88
CA TYR A 133 -12.08 4.79 5.16
C TYR A 133 -11.28 4.05 6.24
N LEU A 134 -11.63 4.32 7.49
CA LEU A 134 -11.17 3.55 8.64
C LEU A 134 -12.32 2.60 9.04
N PRO A 135 -12.16 1.27 8.91
CA PRO A 135 -13.25 0.32 9.20
C PRO A 135 -13.70 0.36 10.67
N PHE A 136 -12.81 0.74 11.58
CA PHE A 136 -13.11 0.91 12.99
C PHE A 136 -12.44 2.19 13.51
N PRO A 137 -13.19 3.30 13.68
CA PRO A 137 -12.62 4.62 14.00
C PRO A 137 -11.83 4.69 15.31
N ILE A 138 -11.94 3.68 16.17
CA ILE A 138 -11.48 3.69 17.57
C ILE A 138 -10.27 2.77 17.79
N ASN A 139 -9.81 2.04 16.76
CA ASN A 139 -8.70 1.10 16.91
C ASN A 139 -7.38 1.72 16.39
N PRO A 140 -6.43 2.08 17.28
CA PRO A 140 -5.18 2.74 16.88
C PRO A 140 -4.17 1.80 16.18
N ARG A 141 -4.50 0.52 16.00
CA ARG A 141 -3.64 -0.47 15.32
C ARG A 141 -4.17 -0.91 13.95
N GLN A 142 -5.13 -0.18 13.38
CA GLN A 142 -5.76 -0.60 12.12
C GLN A 142 -5.45 0.36 10.97
N HIS A 143 -5.16 -0.28 9.84
CA HIS A 143 -4.76 0.34 8.59
C HIS A 143 -5.97 0.98 7.88
N SER A 144 -5.72 2.04 7.12
CA SER A 144 -6.76 2.62 6.27
C SER A 144 -7.04 1.68 5.10
N LEU A 145 -8.32 1.40 4.84
CA LEU A 145 -8.75 0.61 3.70
C LEU A 145 -9.23 1.55 2.60
N SER A 146 -8.78 1.30 1.36
CA SER A 146 -9.32 1.93 0.17
C SER A 146 -10.02 0.88 -0.66
N THR A 147 -11.33 1.04 -0.85
CA THR A 147 -12.14 0.09 -1.63
C THR A 147 -12.59 0.70 -2.96
N LYS A 148 -12.67 -0.15 -3.99
CA LYS A 148 -13.25 0.18 -5.30
C LYS A 148 -14.06 -0.99 -5.84
N ILE A 149 -15.25 -0.69 -6.39
CA ILE A 149 -16.14 -1.72 -6.95
C ILE A 149 -16.07 -1.69 -8.48
N TYR A 150 -15.86 -2.86 -9.06
CA TYR A 150 -15.93 -3.13 -10.49
C TYR A 150 -17.10 -4.06 -10.78
N ARG A 151 -17.68 -3.92 -11.97
CA ARG A 151 -18.58 -4.93 -12.53
C ARG A 151 -17.91 -5.60 -13.71
N LEU A 152 -17.91 -6.92 -13.71
CA LEU A 152 -17.40 -7.75 -14.80
C LEU A 152 -18.57 -8.44 -15.47
N GLY A 153 -18.75 -8.20 -16.76
CA GLY A 153 -19.83 -8.79 -17.53
C GLY A 153 -19.68 -10.30 -17.69
N THR A 154 -20.76 -11.02 -17.41
CA THR A 154 -20.85 -12.48 -17.51
C THR A 154 -22.10 -12.95 -18.29
N ALA A 155 -22.69 -12.07 -19.10
CA ALA A 155 -23.89 -12.39 -19.89
C ALA A 155 -23.76 -13.69 -20.68
N GLY A 156 -24.66 -14.65 -20.43
CA GLY A 156 -24.67 -15.94 -21.13
C GLY A 156 -23.59 -16.94 -20.69
N SER A 157 -22.72 -16.58 -19.73
CA SER A 157 -21.73 -17.50 -19.15
C SER A 157 -22.32 -18.40 -18.06
N GLY A 158 -23.49 -18.05 -17.51
CA GLY A 158 -24.16 -18.81 -16.44
C GLY A 158 -23.47 -18.70 -15.08
N ILE A 159 -22.66 -17.66 -14.89
CA ILE A 159 -21.84 -17.44 -13.69
C ILE A 159 -22.20 -16.10 -13.05
N THR A 160 -22.45 -16.13 -11.74
CA THR A 160 -22.69 -14.96 -10.87
C THR A 160 -21.79 -15.02 -9.65
N GLY A 161 -21.74 -13.94 -8.89
CA GLY A 161 -21.00 -13.89 -7.63
C GLY A 161 -20.06 -12.70 -7.57
N GLN A 162 -19.03 -12.84 -6.74
CA GLN A 162 -18.08 -11.78 -6.43
C GLN A 162 -16.67 -12.35 -6.31
N ILE A 163 -15.71 -11.52 -6.67
CA ILE A 163 -14.28 -11.78 -6.55
C ILE A 163 -13.70 -10.59 -5.80
N ASP A 164 -13.05 -10.84 -4.67
CA ASP A 164 -12.39 -9.81 -3.87
C ASP A 164 -10.88 -9.91 -4.09
N GLU A 165 -10.28 -8.81 -4.54
CA GLU A 165 -8.88 -8.70 -4.89
C GLU A 165 -8.20 -7.70 -3.96
N ARG A 166 -7.18 -8.13 -3.21
CA ARG A 166 -6.54 -7.26 -2.20
C ARG A 166 -5.05 -7.20 -2.40
N ARG A 167 -4.50 -6.01 -2.16
CA ARG A 167 -3.05 -5.78 -2.07
C ARG A 167 -2.67 -5.42 -0.64
N ILE A 168 -1.79 -6.24 -0.08
CA ILE A 168 -1.18 -6.02 1.24
C ILE A 168 0.34 -6.09 1.05
N GLY A 169 0.99 -4.93 1.06
CA GLY A 169 2.43 -4.82 0.77
C GLY A 169 2.79 -5.37 -0.61
N THR A 170 3.55 -6.47 -0.63
CA THR A 170 4.05 -7.16 -1.83
C THR A 170 3.25 -8.42 -2.21
N ILE A 171 2.16 -8.71 -1.50
CA ILE A 171 1.34 -9.91 -1.72
C ILE A 171 -0.05 -9.51 -2.20
N GLY A 172 -0.52 -10.20 -3.24
CA GLY A 172 -1.90 -10.19 -3.70
C GLY A 172 -2.71 -11.32 -3.12
N TYR A 173 -3.97 -11.03 -2.82
CA TYR A 173 -4.99 -11.98 -2.38
C TYR A 173 -6.12 -11.96 -3.40
N LEU A 174 -6.62 -13.15 -3.75
CA LEU A 174 -7.76 -13.33 -4.63
C LEU A 174 -8.74 -14.28 -3.95
N ASP A 175 -9.87 -13.74 -3.55
CA ASP A 175 -10.96 -14.42 -2.87
C ASP A 175 -12.13 -14.62 -3.83
N LEU A 176 -12.49 -15.86 -4.09
CA LEU A 176 -13.54 -16.23 -5.03
C LEU A 176 -14.81 -16.61 -4.26
N THR A 177 -15.94 -16.02 -4.63
CA THR A 177 -17.28 -16.48 -4.23
C THR A 177 -18.17 -16.50 -5.47
N ILE A 178 -18.23 -17.64 -6.13
CA ILE A 178 -18.83 -17.78 -7.47
C ILE A 178 -20.01 -18.76 -7.40
N SER A 179 -21.08 -18.52 -8.14
CA SER A 179 -22.23 -19.43 -8.26
C SER A 179 -22.53 -19.68 -9.73
N SER A 180 -22.86 -20.93 -10.07
CA SER A 180 -23.34 -21.31 -11.41
C SER A 180 -24.87 -21.37 -11.41
N SER A 181 -25.53 -20.56 -12.23
CA SER A 181 -27.00 -20.47 -12.32
C SER A 181 -27.57 -21.38 -13.43
N THR A 182 -26.77 -21.67 -14.45
CA THR A 182 -27.11 -22.53 -15.60
C THR A 182 -25.93 -23.43 -15.97
N PRO A 183 -26.14 -24.57 -16.66
CA PRO A 183 -25.05 -25.40 -17.15
C PRO A 183 -24.13 -24.62 -18.09
N ILE A 184 -22.82 -24.72 -17.88
CA ILE A 184 -21.85 -24.01 -18.71
C ILE A 184 -21.87 -24.65 -20.10
N THR A 185 -22.13 -23.84 -21.13
CA THR A 185 -22.23 -24.33 -22.52
C THR A 185 -20.87 -24.62 -23.14
N SER A 186 -19.83 -23.89 -22.72
CA SER A 186 -18.44 -24.03 -23.20
C SER A 186 -17.62 -24.98 -22.32
N ASN A 187 -16.44 -25.42 -22.80
CA ASN A 187 -15.51 -26.24 -22.01
C ASN A 187 -14.95 -25.49 -20.78
N TYR A 188 -14.89 -24.16 -20.85
CA TYR A 188 -14.48 -23.29 -19.76
C TYR A 188 -15.15 -21.91 -19.89
N VAL A 189 -15.25 -21.18 -18.78
CA VAL A 189 -15.54 -19.74 -18.75
C VAL A 189 -14.27 -19.01 -18.39
N MET A 190 -13.95 -17.95 -19.13
CA MET A 190 -12.81 -17.08 -18.86
C MET A 190 -13.30 -15.73 -18.36
N LEU A 191 -12.83 -15.31 -17.19
CA LEU A 191 -13.08 -14.02 -16.58
C LEU A 191 -11.80 -13.19 -16.62
N ASN A 192 -11.87 -12.00 -17.22
CA ASN A 192 -10.76 -11.07 -17.32
C ASN A 192 -10.72 -10.14 -16.10
N LEU A 193 -9.70 -10.30 -15.26
CA LEU A 193 -9.46 -9.50 -14.05
C LEU A 193 -8.33 -8.49 -14.23
N SER A 194 -7.86 -8.28 -15.47
CA SER A 194 -6.66 -7.47 -15.72
C SER A 194 -6.78 -6.03 -15.31
N LYS A 195 -7.94 -5.40 -15.46
CA LYS A 195 -8.11 -3.98 -15.08
C LYS A 195 -8.11 -3.78 -13.56
N PRO A 196 -8.98 -4.45 -12.78
CA PRO A 196 -8.95 -4.37 -11.31
C PRO A 196 -7.56 -4.64 -10.73
N LEU A 197 -6.89 -5.71 -11.18
CA LEU A 197 -5.55 -6.06 -10.70
C LEU A 197 -4.48 -5.04 -11.13
N ARG A 198 -4.53 -4.51 -12.35
CA ARG A 198 -3.60 -3.44 -12.75
C ARG A 198 -3.81 -2.15 -11.95
N ASP A 199 -5.06 -1.80 -11.65
CA ASP A 199 -5.38 -0.63 -10.81
C ASP A 199 -4.87 -0.82 -9.36
N LEU A 200 -4.77 -2.07 -8.87
CA LEU A 200 -4.11 -2.42 -7.60
C LEU A 200 -2.57 -2.42 -7.67
N GLY A 201 -2.00 -2.26 -8.88
CA GLY A 201 -0.56 -2.23 -9.12
C GLY A 201 0.06 -3.59 -9.44
N PHE A 202 -0.74 -4.62 -9.71
CA PHE A 202 -0.22 -5.91 -10.19
C PHE A 202 0.26 -5.77 -11.64
N MET A 203 1.46 -6.26 -11.91
CA MET A 203 2.07 -6.25 -13.24
C MET A 203 2.34 -7.68 -13.71
N SER A 204 2.18 -7.91 -15.00
CA SER A 204 2.50 -9.18 -15.65
C SER A 204 4.01 -9.29 -15.85
N ASP A 205 4.62 -10.39 -15.41
CA ASP A 205 6.06 -10.68 -15.57
C ASP A 205 6.47 -11.10 -16.98
N GLY A 206 5.51 -11.19 -17.90
CA GLY A 206 5.72 -11.14 -19.34
C GLY A 206 6.49 -12.32 -19.96
N SER A 207 6.88 -13.37 -19.23
CA SER A 207 7.72 -14.41 -19.88
C SER A 207 7.51 -15.88 -19.49
N VAL A 208 6.73 -16.25 -18.47
CA VAL A 208 6.38 -17.66 -18.27
C VAL A 208 4.97 -17.78 -17.73
N GLY A 209 4.12 -18.59 -18.37
CA GLY A 209 2.73 -18.83 -17.98
C GLY A 209 2.61 -19.55 -16.64
N THR A 210 2.90 -18.87 -15.53
CA THR A 210 2.59 -19.39 -14.20
C THR A 210 1.08 -19.36 -14.03
N ILE A 211 0.52 -20.56 -13.90
CA ILE A 211 -0.88 -20.79 -13.54
C ILE A 211 -0.93 -21.06 -12.05
N ASN A 212 -1.67 -20.24 -11.32
CA ASN A 212 -2.04 -20.49 -9.94
C ASN A 212 -3.31 -21.33 -9.92
N ASN A 213 -3.22 -22.54 -9.36
CA ASN A 213 -4.38 -23.39 -9.14
C ASN A 213 -5.00 -23.04 -7.79
N ILE A 214 -6.24 -22.58 -7.83
CA ILE A 214 -7.02 -22.18 -6.68
C ILE A 214 -7.90 -23.37 -6.30
N LEU A 215 -7.68 -23.91 -5.10
CA LEU A 215 -8.55 -24.92 -4.54
C LEU A 215 -9.88 -24.26 -4.19
N VAL A 216 -10.96 -24.77 -4.75
CA VAL A 216 -12.33 -24.34 -4.44
C VAL A 216 -13.11 -25.45 -3.78
N SER A 217 -14.04 -25.06 -2.91
CA SER A 217 -14.93 -25.96 -2.20
C SER A 217 -16.37 -25.45 -2.25
N GLY A 218 -17.31 -26.38 -2.16
CA GLY A 218 -18.74 -26.09 -2.23
C GLY A 218 -19.56 -27.36 -2.04
N SER A 219 -20.88 -27.25 -2.14
CA SER A 219 -21.78 -28.40 -2.04
C SER A 219 -21.69 -29.27 -3.29
N PRO A 220 -21.69 -30.59 -3.19
CA PRO A 220 -21.65 -31.49 -4.34
C PRO A 220 -22.92 -31.38 -5.19
N ASN A 221 -22.74 -31.53 -6.50
CA ASN A 221 -23.83 -31.65 -7.45
C ASN A 221 -24.55 -32.99 -7.20
N GLY A 222 -25.89 -32.94 -7.10
CA GLY A 222 -26.72 -34.10 -6.72
C GLY A 222 -27.16 -34.16 -5.25
N GLY A 223 -26.85 -33.15 -4.42
CA GLY A 223 -27.51 -32.95 -3.12
C GLY A 223 -27.00 -33.83 -1.96
N GLY A 224 -25.78 -34.38 -2.06
CA GLY A 224 -25.14 -35.12 -0.96
C GLY A 224 -24.72 -34.24 0.22
N LEU A 225 -24.65 -34.81 1.43
CA LEU A 225 -24.26 -34.13 2.68
C LEU A 225 -22.74 -33.91 2.84
N GLY A 226 -22.00 -33.70 1.74
CA GLY A 226 -20.54 -33.60 1.71
C GLY A 226 -20.00 -32.23 1.30
N VAL A 227 -18.67 -32.10 1.29
CA VAL A 227 -17.96 -30.99 0.65
C VAL A 227 -17.27 -31.55 -0.59
N GLU A 228 -17.58 -30.98 -1.74
CA GLU A 228 -16.88 -31.27 -3.00
C GLU A 228 -15.66 -30.35 -3.13
N GLN A 229 -14.66 -30.78 -3.90
CA GLN A 229 -13.48 -29.97 -4.19
C GLN A 229 -13.18 -29.92 -5.69
N GLY A 230 -12.66 -28.78 -6.11
CA GLY A 230 -12.36 -28.50 -7.50
C GLY A 230 -11.20 -27.52 -7.63
N ILE A 231 -10.79 -27.29 -8.87
CA ILE A 231 -9.70 -26.36 -9.17
C ILE A 231 -10.21 -25.28 -10.12
N VAL A 232 -9.92 -24.04 -9.78
CA VAL A 232 -10.03 -22.89 -10.66
C VAL A 232 -8.62 -22.42 -10.99
N SER A 233 -8.34 -22.09 -12.25
CA SER A 233 -7.00 -21.70 -12.67
C SER A 233 -6.93 -20.18 -12.85
N PHE A 234 -5.87 -19.56 -12.35
CA PHE A 234 -5.61 -18.13 -12.52
C PHE A 234 -4.26 -17.92 -13.21
N THR A 235 -4.22 -17.04 -14.21
CA THR A 235 -3.00 -16.76 -14.98
C THR A 235 -2.36 -15.46 -14.53
N ASN A 236 -1.10 -15.49 -14.10
CA ASN A 236 -0.40 -14.27 -13.63
C ASN A 236 0.06 -13.35 -14.77
N VAL A 237 0.02 -13.83 -16.02
CA VAL A 237 0.45 -13.06 -17.19
C VAL A 237 -0.66 -12.12 -17.68
N ASN A 238 -1.87 -12.65 -17.86
CA ASN A 238 -3.00 -11.88 -18.39
C ASN A 238 -4.08 -11.61 -17.36
N PHE A 239 -3.92 -12.11 -16.13
CA PHE A 239 -4.92 -11.99 -15.07
C PHE A 239 -6.28 -12.56 -15.47
N HIS A 240 -6.26 -13.66 -16.22
CA HIS A 240 -7.46 -14.39 -16.56
C HIS A 240 -7.72 -15.49 -15.53
N LEU A 241 -8.95 -15.55 -15.05
CA LEU A 241 -9.48 -16.64 -14.24
C LEU A 241 -10.25 -17.61 -15.15
N LEU A 242 -9.89 -18.89 -15.09
CA LEU A 242 -10.41 -19.95 -15.93
C LEU A 242 -11.22 -20.93 -15.08
N LEU A 243 -12.52 -20.98 -15.35
CA LEU A 243 -13.51 -21.83 -14.72
C LEU A 243 -13.81 -23.00 -15.65
N TRP A 244 -13.13 -24.13 -15.45
CA TRP A 244 -13.32 -25.32 -16.28
C TRP A 244 -14.66 -25.98 -15.99
N LYS A 245 -15.44 -26.29 -17.03
CA LYS A 245 -16.77 -26.89 -16.91
C LYS A 245 -16.80 -28.12 -16.02
N ASN A 246 -15.86 -29.04 -16.25
CA ASN A 246 -15.75 -30.29 -15.47
C ASN A 246 -15.32 -30.08 -14.01
N GLN A 247 -14.86 -28.89 -13.62
CA GLN A 247 -14.57 -28.54 -12.24
C GLN A 247 -15.75 -27.81 -11.60
N ILE A 248 -16.42 -26.91 -12.32
CA ILE A 248 -17.54 -26.12 -11.76
C ILE A 248 -18.83 -26.94 -11.67
N GLU A 249 -19.13 -27.79 -12.65
CA GLU A 249 -20.34 -28.63 -12.64
C GLU A 249 -20.33 -29.74 -11.59
N LYS A 250 -19.22 -29.91 -10.88
CA LYS A 250 -19.16 -30.77 -9.68
C LYS A 250 -19.96 -30.18 -8.52
N PHE A 251 -20.27 -28.88 -8.55
CA PHE A 251 -20.87 -28.16 -7.46
C PHE A 251 -22.34 -27.83 -7.71
N ASN A 252 -23.10 -27.71 -6.63
CA ASN A 252 -24.43 -27.11 -6.62
C ASN A 252 -24.42 -25.83 -5.77
N GLY A 253 -24.72 -24.69 -6.37
CA GLY A 253 -24.72 -23.39 -5.69
C GLY A 253 -23.36 -22.69 -5.69
N THR A 254 -23.01 -22.08 -4.55
CA THR A 254 -21.82 -21.22 -4.43
C THR A 254 -20.56 -22.02 -4.10
N ILE A 255 -19.50 -21.75 -4.85
CA ILE A 255 -18.14 -22.21 -4.60
C ILE A 255 -17.30 -21.08 -3.99
N LYS A 256 -16.39 -21.47 -3.10
CA LYS A 256 -15.45 -20.54 -2.45
C LYS A 256 -14.03 -21.05 -2.55
N GLY A 257 -13.09 -20.14 -2.77
CA GLY A 257 -11.66 -20.43 -2.76
C GLY A 257 -10.85 -19.16 -2.58
N MET A 258 -9.60 -19.32 -2.18
CA MET A 258 -8.66 -18.20 -1.99
C MET A 258 -7.30 -18.62 -2.52
N THR A 259 -6.58 -17.69 -3.13
CA THR A 259 -5.15 -17.83 -3.39
C THR A 259 -4.41 -16.56 -3.05
N THR A 260 -3.12 -16.70 -2.76
CA THR A 260 -2.19 -15.59 -2.71
C THR A 260 -1.20 -15.70 -3.86
N PHE A 261 -0.68 -14.57 -4.31
CA PHE A 261 0.37 -14.53 -5.32
C PHE A 261 1.26 -13.29 -5.12
N PRO A 262 2.57 -13.40 -5.40
CA PRO A 262 3.49 -12.28 -5.23
C PRO A 262 3.21 -11.18 -6.26
N ILE A 263 3.47 -9.94 -5.87
CA ILE A 263 3.54 -8.80 -6.79
C ILE A 263 4.93 -8.80 -7.42
N ASN A 264 5.01 -9.07 -8.72
CA ASN A 264 6.25 -8.91 -9.46
C ASN A 264 6.47 -7.42 -9.72
N TYR A 265 7.31 -6.80 -8.88
CA TYR A 265 7.78 -5.43 -9.08
C TYR A 265 8.83 -5.42 -10.20
N LEU A 266 8.56 -4.69 -11.28
CA LEU A 266 9.63 -4.04 -12.04
C LEU A 266 9.92 -2.70 -11.36
N ASN A 267 10.78 -2.73 -10.34
CA ASN A 267 11.48 -1.58 -9.75
C ASN A 267 10.65 -0.28 -9.61
N VAL A 268 9.76 -0.22 -8.63
CA VAL A 268 9.40 1.07 -8.01
C VAL A 268 9.80 0.95 -6.55
N VAL A 269 10.91 1.61 -6.22
CA VAL A 269 11.42 1.73 -4.85
C VAL A 269 10.37 2.49 -4.05
N GLU A 270 9.83 1.87 -2.99
CA GLU A 270 9.02 2.54 -1.96
C GLU A 270 9.82 3.64 -1.23
#